data_AF-A0ABD5XXW3-F1
#
_entry.id   AF-A0ABD5XXW3-F1
#
_cell.length_a   1.000
_cell.length_b   1.000
_cell.length_c   1.000
_cell.angle_alpha   90.00
_cell.angle_beta   90.00
_cell.angle_gamma   90.00
#
_symmetry.space_group_name_H-M   'P 1'
#
loop_
_entity.id
_entity.type
_entity.pdbx_description
1 polymer ?
#
loop_
_entity_poly.entity_id
_entity_poly.type
_entity_poly.pdbx_seq_one_letter_code
_entity_poly.pdbx_strand_id
1 'polypeptide(L)'
;MELTEREVDLYECASCGALKEHEAASCCDGQMEAVDATAVFASPDVETVAREVFDISEMELTVCKRLMRDGEATVQDLASQLNRDPSNINRRLNHLVELGMVEKRSRGLPTGGRVHVYSHAPIEEVQRRFRIGLYGWLTETTELLETFNQEKFEAAIEGGSGPDGRREASIDDGTHAESSPGDESKSASDRERWRSLLVRIVNRSPLR
;
A
#
# COMPACT_ATOMS: atom_id res chain seq x y z
N MET A 1 9.91 9.69 -21.80
CA MET A 1 10.29 10.44 -20.60
C MET A 1 11.21 9.52 -19.83
N GLU A 2 12.50 9.60 -20.11
CA GLU A 2 13.52 8.77 -19.47
C GLU A 2 13.52 9.10 -17.98
N LEU A 3 13.23 8.11 -17.15
CA LEU A 3 13.54 8.17 -15.73
C LEU A 3 15.07 8.17 -15.68
N THR A 4 15.67 9.35 -15.59
CA THR A 4 17.10 9.48 -15.32
C THR A 4 17.40 8.63 -14.10
N GLU A 5 18.26 7.63 -14.27
CA GLU A 5 18.88 6.86 -13.19
C GLU A 5 19.58 7.85 -12.26
N ARG A 6 18.83 8.43 -11.33
CA ARG A 6 19.41 9.12 -10.19
C ARG A 6 19.77 8.03 -9.22
N GLU A 7 21.05 7.67 -9.23
CA GLU A 7 21.67 6.95 -8.12
C GLU A 7 21.32 7.74 -6.85
N VAL A 8 20.65 7.07 -5.91
CA VAL A 8 20.28 7.71 -4.65
C VAL A 8 21.56 7.76 -3.83
N ASP A 9 22.23 8.92 -3.83
CA ASP A 9 23.41 9.15 -3.00
C ASP A 9 22.97 9.23 -1.53
N LEU A 10 22.95 8.08 -0.87
CA LEU A 10 22.67 7.96 0.55
C LEU A 10 23.98 8.00 1.32
N TYR A 11 24.02 8.75 2.41
CA TYR A 11 25.18 8.85 3.28
C TYR A 11 24.79 8.49 4.70
N GLU A 12 25.63 7.70 5.37
CA GLU A 12 25.48 7.33 6.77
C GLU A 12 26.54 8.02 7.63
N CYS A 13 26.13 8.57 8.77
CA CYS A 13 27.06 9.07 9.76
C CYS A 13 27.67 7.91 10.56
N ALA A 14 28.98 7.70 10.45
CA ALA A 14 29.71 6.68 11.19
C ALA A 14 29.61 6.82 12.73
N SER A 15 29.22 8.00 13.24
CA SER A 15 29.13 8.26 14.69
C SER A 15 27.74 8.00 15.28
N CYS A 16 26.66 8.24 14.54
CA CYS A 16 25.31 8.15 15.07
C CYS A 16 24.33 7.35 14.18
N GLY A 17 24.79 6.83 13.04
CA GLY A 17 23.99 6.05 12.09
C GLY A 17 22.94 6.87 11.31
N ALA A 18 22.93 8.20 11.45
CA ALA A 18 21.96 9.04 10.75
C ALA A 18 22.17 8.96 9.22
N LEU A 19 21.07 8.73 8.49
CA LEU A 19 21.04 8.68 7.02
C LEU A 19 20.65 10.05 6.44
N LYS A 20 21.33 10.49 5.37
CA LYS A 20 20.97 11.70 4.62
C LYS A 20 21.13 11.52 3.12
N GLU A 21 20.27 12.18 2.36
CA GLU A 21 20.39 12.35 0.91
C GLU A 21 21.17 13.64 0.58
N HIS A 22 21.94 13.65 -0.52
CA HIS A 22 22.71 14.77 -1.11
C HIS A 22 24.16 15.07 -0.59
N GLU A 23 24.95 15.62 -1.52
CA GLU A 23 26.42 15.82 -1.57
C GLU A 23 27.07 16.74 -0.50
N ALA A 24 26.34 17.14 0.55
CA ALA A 24 26.88 18.00 1.62
C ALA A 24 26.36 17.62 3.01
N ALA A 25 25.98 16.36 3.19
CA ALA A 25 25.53 15.85 4.46
C ALA A 25 26.70 15.78 5.47
N SER A 26 26.85 16.81 6.30
CA SER A 26 27.64 16.72 7.52
C SER A 26 26.76 16.34 8.71
N CYS A 27 27.28 15.52 9.61
CA CYS A 27 26.63 15.13 10.86
C CYS A 27 27.72 14.90 11.91
N CYS A 28 27.46 15.28 13.17
CA CYS A 28 28.36 15.09 14.31
C CYS A 28 29.81 15.59 14.11
N ASP A 29 30.00 16.68 13.36
CA ASP A 29 31.32 17.26 13.00
C ASP A 29 32.27 16.28 12.27
N GLY A 30 31.75 15.14 11.80
CA GLY A 30 32.46 14.08 11.11
C GLY A 30 32.07 13.96 9.63
N GLN A 31 32.88 13.20 8.90
CA GLN A 31 32.65 12.88 7.50
C GLN A 31 31.60 11.76 7.41
N MET A 32 30.59 11.92 6.56
CA MET A 32 29.60 10.87 6.31
C MET A 32 30.09 9.94 5.22
N GLU A 33 29.82 8.65 5.38
CA GLU A 33 30.24 7.60 4.45
C GLU A 33 29.11 7.33 3.46
N ALA A 34 29.45 7.22 2.17
CA ALA A 34 28.47 6.87 1.15
C ALA A 34 28.00 5.42 1.36
N VAL A 35 26.70 5.20 1.31
CA VAL A 35 26.05 3.91 1.41
C VAL A 35 25.44 3.56 0.05
N ASP A 36 25.81 2.39 -0.46
CA ASP A 36 25.15 1.83 -1.61
C ASP A 36 23.76 1.34 -1.22
N ALA A 37 22.75 2.18 -1.46
CA ALA A 37 21.36 1.84 -1.21
C ALA A 37 20.88 0.66 -2.08
N THR A 38 21.50 0.43 -3.24
CA THR A 38 21.13 -0.68 -4.15
C THR A 38 21.55 -2.04 -3.62
N ALA A 39 22.52 -2.08 -2.69
CA ALA A 39 22.84 -3.30 -1.95
C ALA A 39 21.69 -3.73 -1.01
N VAL A 40 20.78 -2.82 -0.65
CA VAL A 40 19.65 -3.07 0.25
C VAL A 40 18.35 -3.31 -0.52
N PHE A 41 18.13 -2.61 -1.65
CA PHE A 41 16.93 -2.80 -2.47
C PHE A 41 17.21 -2.65 -3.98
N ALA A 42 16.48 -3.42 -4.79
CA ALA A 42 16.46 -3.23 -6.23
C ALA A 42 15.44 -2.16 -6.62
N SER A 43 15.78 -1.33 -7.61
CA SER A 43 14.84 -0.35 -8.17
C SER A 43 13.56 -1.06 -8.66
N PRO A 44 12.37 -0.71 -8.13
CA PRO A 44 11.14 -1.40 -8.48
C PRO A 44 10.58 -0.90 -9.83
N ASP A 45 9.93 -1.80 -10.56
CA ASP A 45 9.14 -1.41 -11.74
C ASP A 45 7.75 -0.86 -11.34
N VAL A 46 7.05 -0.27 -12.32
CA VAL A 46 5.73 0.35 -12.10
C VAL A 46 4.69 -0.65 -11.58
N GLU A 47 4.75 -1.90 -12.05
CA GLU A 47 3.79 -2.94 -11.65
C GLU A 47 4.01 -3.37 -10.20
N THR A 48 5.27 -3.47 -9.78
CA THR A 48 5.69 -3.77 -8.41
C THR A 48 5.28 -2.65 -7.48
N VAL A 49 5.51 -1.38 -7.84
CA VAL A 49 5.05 -0.25 -7.02
C VAL A 49 3.52 -0.25 -6.92
N ALA A 50 2.80 -0.43 -8.03
CA ALA A 50 1.35 -0.45 -8.02
C ALA A 50 0.80 -1.55 -7.09
N ARG A 51 1.37 -2.76 -7.15
CA ARG A 51 0.90 -3.92 -6.38
C ARG A 51 1.37 -3.92 -4.92
N GLU A 52 2.65 -3.70 -4.67
CA GLU A 52 3.22 -3.85 -3.32
C GLU A 52 3.01 -2.59 -2.46
N VAL A 53 3.08 -1.40 -3.08
CA VAL A 53 2.96 -0.12 -2.34
C VAL A 53 1.53 0.37 -2.31
N PHE A 54 0.81 0.29 -3.44
CA PHE A 54 -0.55 0.82 -3.53
C PHE A 54 -1.63 -0.26 -3.52
N ASP A 55 -1.24 -1.53 -3.45
CA ASP A 55 -2.17 -2.66 -3.42
C ASP A 55 -3.15 -2.72 -4.62
N ILE A 56 -2.70 -2.20 -5.75
CA ILE A 56 -3.48 -2.19 -6.98
C ILE A 56 -3.29 -3.53 -7.69
N SER A 57 -4.36 -4.28 -7.82
CA SER A 57 -4.35 -5.54 -8.57
C SER A 57 -4.30 -5.30 -10.09
N GLU A 58 -3.83 -6.31 -10.84
CA GLU A 58 -3.82 -6.27 -12.31
C GLU A 58 -5.20 -5.99 -12.93
N MET A 59 -6.26 -6.53 -12.29
CA MET A 59 -7.63 -6.29 -12.73
C MET A 59 -8.04 -4.83 -12.54
N GLU A 60 -7.60 -4.19 -11.46
CA GLU A 60 -7.86 -2.76 -11.22
C GLU A 60 -7.11 -1.87 -12.22
N LEU A 61 -5.85 -2.19 -12.54
CA LEU A 61 -5.12 -1.54 -13.64
C LEU A 61 -5.85 -1.71 -14.97
N THR A 62 -6.43 -2.89 -15.22
CA THR A 62 -7.22 -3.16 -16.42
C THR A 62 -8.51 -2.33 -16.47
N VAL A 63 -9.20 -2.16 -15.34
CA VAL A 63 -10.37 -1.28 -15.22
C VAL A 63 -9.98 0.18 -15.50
N CYS A 64 -8.90 0.68 -14.91
CA CYS A 64 -8.39 2.03 -15.16
C CYS A 64 -8.04 2.24 -16.64
N LYS A 65 -7.34 1.29 -17.27
CA LYS A 65 -7.02 1.34 -18.71
C LYS A 65 -8.28 1.43 -19.57
N ARG A 66 -9.34 0.69 -19.23
CA ARG A 66 -10.63 0.80 -19.94
C ARG A 66 -11.28 2.16 -19.75
N LEU A 67 -11.35 2.67 -18.52
CA LEU A 67 -11.92 4.00 -18.26
C LEU A 67 -11.14 5.12 -18.98
N MET A 68 -9.81 5.01 -19.07
CA MET A 68 -8.98 5.94 -19.85
C MET A 68 -9.25 5.89 -21.35
N ARG A 69 -9.54 4.71 -21.90
CA ARG A 69 -9.77 4.53 -23.34
C ARG A 69 -11.22 4.82 -23.75
N ASP A 70 -12.17 4.31 -22.98
CA ASP A 70 -13.59 4.26 -23.32
C ASP A 70 -14.39 5.39 -22.61
N GLY A 71 -13.77 6.10 -21.66
CA GLY A 71 -14.37 7.21 -20.93
C GLY A 71 -15.20 6.76 -19.72
N GLU A 72 -16.37 7.38 -19.53
CA GLU A 72 -17.29 7.04 -18.45
C GLU A 72 -17.93 5.66 -18.66
N ALA A 73 -17.99 4.84 -17.61
CA ALA A 73 -18.65 3.53 -17.64
C ALA A 73 -19.42 3.24 -16.35
N THR A 74 -20.46 2.41 -16.45
CA THR A 74 -21.14 1.85 -15.27
C THR A 74 -20.51 0.54 -14.81
N VAL A 75 -20.88 0.07 -13.62
CA VAL A 75 -20.50 -1.27 -13.13
C VAL A 75 -20.91 -2.35 -14.14
N GLN A 76 -22.11 -2.23 -14.72
CA GLN A 76 -22.64 -3.21 -15.66
C GLN A 76 -21.87 -3.22 -16.98
N ASP A 77 -21.48 -2.04 -17.48
CA ASP A 77 -20.67 -1.93 -18.69
C ASP A 77 -19.31 -2.61 -18.49
N LEU A 78 -18.64 -2.31 -17.38
CA LEU A 78 -17.34 -2.90 -17.05
C LEU A 78 -17.43 -4.40 -16.78
N ALA A 79 -18.47 -4.87 -16.08
CA ALA A 79 -18.72 -6.29 -15.84
C ALA A 79 -18.89 -7.08 -17.14
N SER A 80 -19.72 -6.56 -18.05
CA SER A 80 -19.96 -7.16 -19.37
C SER A 80 -18.68 -7.20 -20.21
N GLN A 81 -17.95 -6.09 -20.23
CA GLN A 81 -16.74 -5.94 -21.05
C GLN A 81 -15.56 -6.77 -20.55
N LEU A 82 -15.44 -6.97 -19.23
CA LEU A 82 -14.35 -7.72 -18.60
C LEU A 82 -14.72 -9.19 -18.36
N ASN A 83 -15.96 -9.60 -18.68
CA ASN A 83 -16.50 -10.92 -18.39
C ASN A 83 -16.30 -11.29 -16.90
N ARG A 84 -16.78 -10.40 -16.03
CA ARG A 84 -16.67 -10.50 -14.57
C ARG A 84 -18.00 -10.17 -13.91
N ASP A 85 -18.18 -10.71 -12.72
CA ASP A 85 -19.38 -10.45 -11.93
C ASP A 85 -19.46 -8.97 -11.49
N PRO A 86 -20.65 -8.33 -11.56
CA PRO A 86 -20.85 -6.95 -11.13
C PRO A 86 -20.42 -6.65 -9.70
N SER A 87 -20.58 -7.59 -8.76
CA SER A 87 -20.14 -7.39 -7.37
C SER A 87 -18.62 -7.31 -7.26
N ASN A 88 -17.90 -8.10 -8.07
CA ASN A 88 -16.45 -8.09 -8.14
C ASN A 88 -15.95 -6.76 -8.70
N ILE A 89 -16.56 -6.28 -9.80
CA ILE A 89 -16.25 -4.98 -10.41
C ILE A 89 -16.56 -3.83 -9.45
N ASN A 90 -17.71 -3.87 -8.78
CA ASN A 90 -18.11 -2.82 -7.85
C ASN A 90 -17.13 -2.70 -6.67
N ARG A 91 -16.66 -3.83 -6.11
CA ARG A 91 -15.64 -3.83 -5.04
C ARG A 91 -14.35 -3.14 -5.50
N ARG A 92 -13.85 -3.52 -6.68
CA ARG A 92 -12.64 -2.95 -7.27
C ARG A 92 -12.77 -1.47 -7.60
N LEU A 93 -13.92 -1.06 -8.12
CA LEU A 93 -14.19 0.36 -8.37
C LEU A 93 -14.24 1.17 -7.08
N ASN A 94 -14.82 0.65 -6.01
CA ASN A 94 -14.81 1.35 -4.73
C ASN A 94 -13.38 1.49 -4.20
N HIS A 95 -12.56 0.44 -4.29
CA HIS A 95 -11.15 0.51 -3.92
C HIS A 95 -10.38 1.53 -4.78
N LEU A 96 -10.57 1.55 -6.10
CA LEU A 96 -9.97 2.54 -6.98
C LEU A 96 -10.44 3.98 -6.70
N VAL A 97 -11.70 4.15 -6.26
CA VAL A 97 -12.22 5.44 -5.80
C VAL A 97 -11.55 5.87 -4.50
N GLU A 98 -11.35 4.93 -3.56
CA GLU A 98 -10.57 5.17 -2.34
C GLU A 98 -9.12 5.52 -2.66
N LEU A 99 -8.50 4.95 -3.68
CA LEU A 99 -7.15 5.35 -4.10
C LEU A 99 -7.13 6.70 -4.84
N GLY A 100 -8.28 7.25 -5.22
CA GLY A 100 -8.39 8.47 -6.01
C GLY A 100 -8.01 8.29 -7.49
N MET A 101 -7.93 7.04 -7.98
CA MET A 101 -7.66 6.75 -9.39
C MET A 101 -8.91 6.84 -10.26
N VAL A 102 -10.08 6.70 -9.64
CA VAL A 102 -11.39 6.69 -10.29
C VAL A 102 -12.32 7.65 -9.55
N GLU A 103 -13.10 8.40 -10.31
CA GLU A 103 -14.16 9.25 -9.78
C GLU A 103 -15.50 8.55 -9.92
N LYS A 104 -16.30 8.58 -8.85
CA LYS A 104 -17.68 8.08 -8.84
C LYS A 104 -18.66 9.24 -8.88
N ARG A 105 -19.43 9.34 -9.96
CA ARG A 105 -20.51 10.31 -10.10
C ARG A 105 -21.86 9.61 -10.17
N SER A 106 -22.91 10.29 -9.71
CA SER A 106 -24.27 9.76 -9.75
C SER A 106 -25.11 10.59 -10.72
N ARG A 107 -25.59 9.94 -11.79
CA ARG A 107 -26.32 10.57 -12.88
C ARG A 107 -27.79 10.17 -12.83
N GLY A 108 -28.68 11.14 -13.01
CA GLY A 108 -30.12 10.87 -13.15
C GLY A 108 -30.43 10.26 -14.51
N LEU A 109 -31.34 9.29 -14.55
CA LEU A 109 -31.86 8.74 -15.81
C LEU A 109 -33.11 9.50 -16.28
N PRO A 110 -33.35 9.62 -17.60
CA PRO A 110 -34.56 10.25 -18.13
C PRO A 110 -35.86 9.58 -17.68
N THR A 111 -35.83 8.28 -17.40
CA THR A 111 -36.97 7.46 -16.98
C THR A 111 -37.23 7.50 -15.47
N GLY A 112 -36.50 8.32 -14.73
CA GLY A 112 -36.42 8.26 -13.27
C GLY A 112 -35.39 7.24 -12.78
N GLY A 113 -34.85 7.47 -11.58
CA GLY A 113 -33.76 6.69 -11.00
C GLY A 113 -32.38 7.34 -11.11
N ARG A 114 -31.39 6.72 -10.48
CA ARG A 114 -29.99 7.17 -10.48
C ARG A 114 -29.08 6.01 -10.83
N VAL A 115 -28.08 6.27 -11.66
CA VAL A 115 -26.99 5.32 -11.96
C VAL A 115 -25.67 5.89 -11.49
N HIS A 116 -24.78 5.01 -11.05
CA HIS A 116 -23.39 5.36 -10.79
C HIS A 116 -22.57 5.19 -12.05
N VAL A 117 -21.91 6.27 -12.45
CA VAL A 117 -20.94 6.30 -13.54
C VAL A 117 -19.56 6.55 -12.94
N TYR A 118 -18.57 5.89 -13.52
CA TYR A 118 -17.19 5.94 -13.10
C TYR A 118 -16.34 6.49 -14.23
N SER A 119 -15.42 7.40 -13.93
CA SER A 119 -14.43 7.93 -14.87
C SER A 119 -13.03 7.84 -14.28
N HIS A 120 -12.01 7.78 -15.13
CA HIS A 120 -10.64 7.89 -14.64
C HIS A 120 -10.40 9.32 -14.09
N ALA A 121 -9.59 9.44 -13.04
CA ALA A 121 -9.04 10.72 -12.62
C ALA A 121 -7.91 11.17 -13.58
N PRO A 122 -7.59 12.47 -13.66
CA PRO A 122 -6.43 12.95 -14.42
C PRO A 122 -5.13 12.31 -13.92
N ILE A 123 -4.26 11.88 -14.83
CA ILE A 123 -3.03 11.15 -14.47
C ILE A 123 -2.10 12.00 -13.60
N GLU A 124 -2.06 13.31 -13.83
CA GLU A 124 -1.27 14.25 -13.05
C GLU A 124 -1.75 14.33 -11.60
N GLU A 125 -3.07 14.25 -11.39
CA GLU A 125 -3.66 14.26 -10.05
C GLU A 125 -3.38 12.95 -9.32
N VAL A 126 -3.53 11.81 -9.99
CA VAL A 126 -3.19 10.49 -9.45
C VAL A 126 -1.71 10.45 -9.05
N GLN A 127 -0.81 10.86 -9.94
CA GLN A 127 0.64 10.91 -9.65
C GLN A 127 0.95 11.82 -8.46
N ARG A 128 0.34 13.02 -8.41
CA ARG A 128 0.53 13.94 -7.30
C ARG A 128 0.07 13.32 -5.98
N ARG A 129 -1.11 12.70 -5.97
CA ARG A 129 -1.69 12.06 -4.78
C ARG A 129 -0.82 10.91 -4.28
N PHE A 130 -0.36 10.05 -5.17
CA PHE A 130 0.53 8.94 -4.84
C PHE A 130 1.88 9.40 -4.30
N ARG A 131 2.48 10.43 -4.90
CA ARG A 131 3.73 11.02 -4.38
C ARG A 131 3.55 11.59 -2.97
N ILE A 132 2.51 12.38 -2.75
CA ILE A 132 2.21 12.93 -1.41
C ILE A 132 2.01 11.79 -0.40
N GLY A 133 1.26 10.76 -0.81
CA GLY A 133 1.03 9.56 0.00
C GLY A 133 2.33 8.87 0.40
N LEU A 134 3.18 8.60 -0.58
CA LEU A 134 4.45 7.91 -0.36
C LEU A 134 5.41 8.70 0.51
N TYR A 135 5.57 10.01 0.27
CA TYR A 135 6.46 10.84 1.08
C TYR A 135 5.98 10.95 2.53
N GLY A 136 4.69 11.18 2.76
CA GLY A 136 4.14 11.24 4.12
C GLY A 136 4.32 9.91 4.85
N TRP A 137 4.05 8.80 4.16
CA TRP A 137 4.26 7.46 4.71
C TRP A 137 5.73 7.16 5.03
N LEU A 138 6.65 7.52 4.13
CA LEU A 138 8.09 7.32 4.32
C LEU A 138 8.55 8.06 5.58
N THR A 139 8.20 9.34 5.72
CA THR A 139 8.56 10.15 6.90
C THR A 139 8.03 9.54 8.20
N GLU A 140 6.73 9.21 8.27
CA GLU A 140 6.14 8.62 9.48
C GLU A 140 6.79 7.26 9.82
N THR A 141 7.09 6.44 8.80
CA THR A 141 7.71 5.13 8.99
C THR A 141 9.15 5.26 9.48
N THR A 142 9.93 6.20 8.94
CA THR A 142 11.30 6.45 9.41
C THR A 142 11.34 6.94 10.85
N GLU A 143 10.44 7.85 11.26
CA GLU A 143 10.32 8.30 12.65
C GLU A 143 9.95 7.16 13.60
N LEU A 144 9.08 6.24 13.15
CA LEU A 144 8.71 5.06 13.92
C LEU A 144 9.89 4.11 14.10
N LEU A 145 10.69 3.89 13.05
CA LEU A 145 11.88 3.04 13.09
C LEU A 145 12.94 3.58 14.05
N GLU A 146 13.14 4.90 14.14
CA GLU A 146 14.02 5.51 15.14
C GLU A 146 13.54 5.28 16.58
N THR A 147 12.23 5.12 16.76
CA THR A 147 11.60 4.87 18.06
C THR A 147 11.54 3.37 18.41
N PHE A 148 11.91 2.50 17.46
CA PHE A 148 11.91 1.05 17.59
C PHE A 148 13.15 0.60 18.36
N ASN A 149 12.95 0.05 19.56
CA ASN A 149 14.00 -0.62 20.34
C ASN A 149 13.70 -2.13 20.42
N GLN A 150 14.67 -2.91 20.88
CA GLN A 150 14.57 -4.38 20.94
C GLN A 150 13.41 -4.86 21.84
N GLU A 151 13.14 -4.18 22.95
CA GLU A 151 12.01 -4.48 23.83
C GLU A 151 10.65 -4.29 23.14
N LYS A 152 10.51 -3.26 22.29
CA LYS A 152 9.31 -3.03 21.48
C LYS A 152 9.19 -4.04 20.33
N PHE A 153 10.31 -4.49 19.77
CA PHE A 153 10.34 -5.52 18.74
C PHE A 153 9.85 -6.86 19.28
N GLU A 154 10.36 -7.27 20.43
CA GLU A 154 9.92 -8.48 21.14
C GLU A 154 8.44 -8.35 21.56
N ALA A 155 8.01 -7.21 22.10
CA ALA A 155 6.60 -6.99 22.43
C ALA A 155 5.65 -6.97 21.22
N ALA A 156 6.10 -6.53 20.04
CA ALA A 156 5.30 -6.59 18.80
C ALA A 156 5.14 -8.03 18.30
N ILE A 157 6.15 -8.88 18.52
CA ILE A 157 6.10 -10.31 18.21
C ILE A 157 5.27 -11.08 19.26
N GLU A 158 5.44 -10.75 20.55
CA GLU A 158 4.81 -11.41 21.70
C GLU A 158 3.36 -10.96 21.95
N GLY A 159 3.01 -9.72 21.57
CA GLY A 159 1.65 -9.17 21.67
C GLY A 159 0.59 -9.87 20.81
N GLY A 160 1.00 -10.88 20.02
CA GLY A 160 0.13 -11.85 19.39
C GLY A 160 -0.24 -13.06 20.25
N SER A 161 0.17 -13.10 21.52
CA SER A 161 -0.03 -14.24 22.42
C SER A 161 -0.73 -13.78 23.70
N GLY A 162 -2.06 -13.79 23.71
CA GLY A 162 -2.83 -13.67 24.96
C GLY A 162 -2.70 -14.95 25.79
N PRO A 163 -2.59 -14.87 27.13
CA PRO A 163 -2.46 -16.06 27.96
C PRO A 163 -3.84 -16.70 28.14
N ASP A 164 -4.11 -17.80 27.43
CA ASP A 164 -5.27 -18.65 27.75
C ASP A 164 -4.91 -19.57 28.91
N GLY A 165 -5.11 -19.05 30.12
CA GLY A 165 -5.10 -19.85 31.34
C GLY A 165 -6.48 -20.43 31.61
N ARG A 166 -6.57 -21.78 31.56
CA ARG A 166 -7.35 -22.70 32.42
C ARG A 166 -8.45 -23.52 31.70
N ARG A 167 -8.27 -24.85 31.56
CA ARG A 167 -8.60 -25.92 32.54
C ARG A 167 -8.36 -27.33 31.96
N GLU A 168 -8.05 -28.26 32.87
CA GLU A 168 -7.68 -29.67 32.67
C GLU A 168 -8.82 -30.55 32.11
N ALA A 169 -8.47 -31.53 31.28
CA ALA A 169 -8.99 -32.90 31.35
C ALA A 169 -8.04 -33.87 30.62
N SER A 170 -7.67 -34.96 31.29
CA SER A 170 -6.89 -36.09 30.78
C SER A 170 -7.58 -36.84 29.64
N ILE A 171 -6.80 -37.42 28.72
CA ILE A 171 -6.78 -38.84 28.26
C ILE A 171 -6.05 -38.96 26.90
N ASP A 172 -4.96 -39.74 26.94
CA ASP A 172 -4.44 -40.77 26.01
C ASP A 172 -4.34 -40.62 24.47
N ASP A 173 -3.16 -41.08 24.01
CA ASP A 173 -2.71 -41.71 22.75
C ASP A 173 -3.17 -41.23 21.36
N GLY A 174 -2.21 -41.22 20.43
CA GLY A 174 -2.47 -41.13 18.99
C GLY A 174 -1.60 -40.14 18.23
N THR A 175 -0.47 -40.62 17.73
CA THR A 175 0.35 -39.92 16.71
C THR A 175 -0.42 -39.85 15.40
N HIS A 176 -0.70 -38.64 14.91
CA HIS A 176 -0.88 -38.36 13.48
C HIS A 176 -0.34 -36.96 13.16
N ALA A 177 0.67 -36.92 12.30
CA ALA A 177 1.20 -35.71 11.70
C ALA A 177 0.29 -35.30 10.54
N GLU A 178 -0.36 -34.13 10.64
CA GLU A 178 -0.92 -33.41 9.49
C GLU A 178 -0.70 -31.90 9.66
N SER A 179 -0.20 -31.29 8.59
CA SER A 179 0.26 -29.92 8.47
C SER A 179 -0.87 -28.90 8.66
N SER A 180 -0.61 -27.86 9.46
CA SER A 180 -1.49 -26.67 9.55
C SER A 180 -1.17 -25.65 8.45
N PRO A 181 -2.19 -25.11 7.75
CA PRO A 181 -2.07 -23.90 6.94
C PRO A 181 -2.30 -22.69 7.86
N GLY A 182 -1.25 -21.93 8.17
CA GLY A 182 -1.34 -20.91 9.22
C GLY A 182 -0.35 -19.77 9.06
N ASP A 183 -0.18 -19.23 7.85
CA ASP A 183 0.71 -18.08 7.60
C ASP A 183 0.06 -16.95 6.77
N GLU A 184 -1.12 -17.18 6.17
CA GLU A 184 -1.78 -16.18 5.32
C GLU A 184 -2.58 -15.13 6.10
N SER A 185 -2.97 -15.42 7.35
CA SER A 185 -3.94 -14.59 8.10
C SER A 185 -3.31 -13.41 8.86
N LYS A 186 -2.07 -13.55 9.35
CA LYS A 186 -1.36 -12.46 10.07
C LYS A 186 -0.82 -11.41 9.11
N SER A 187 -0.23 -11.87 8.01
CA SER A 187 0.19 -11.01 6.90
C SER A 187 -1.01 -10.27 6.30
N ALA A 188 -2.22 -10.84 6.29
CA ALA A 188 -3.43 -10.12 5.88
C ALA A 188 -3.78 -8.96 6.83
N SER A 189 -3.69 -9.15 8.15
CA SER A 189 -4.00 -8.10 9.14
C SER A 189 -2.99 -6.95 9.14
N ASP A 190 -1.70 -7.25 9.00
CA ASP A 190 -0.68 -6.22 8.88
C ASP A 190 -0.79 -5.51 7.52
N ARG A 191 -1.04 -6.25 6.44
CA ARG A 191 -1.38 -5.65 5.13
C ARG A 191 -2.64 -4.79 5.20
N GLU A 192 -3.67 -5.17 5.95
CA GLU A 192 -4.90 -4.39 6.15
C GLU A 192 -4.63 -3.09 6.93
N ARG A 193 -3.75 -3.15 7.95
CA ARG A 193 -3.28 -1.97 8.69
C ARG A 193 -2.46 -1.03 7.80
N TRP A 194 -1.52 -1.55 7.02
CA TRP A 194 -0.75 -0.78 6.04
C TRP A 194 -1.64 -0.19 4.95
N ARG A 195 -2.57 -0.98 4.39
CA ARG A 195 -3.60 -0.53 3.44
C ARG A 195 -4.44 0.60 4.02
N SER A 196 -4.93 0.46 5.25
CA SER A 196 -5.78 1.47 5.90
C SER A 196 -5.04 2.78 6.16
N LEU A 197 -3.75 2.70 6.51
CA LEU A 197 -2.89 3.87 6.66
C LEU A 197 -2.59 4.53 5.31
N LEU A 198 -2.21 3.76 4.29
CA LEU A 198 -1.94 4.27 2.94
C LEU A 198 -3.19 4.91 2.32
N VAL A 199 -4.36 4.27 2.43
CA VAL A 199 -5.65 4.84 1.99
C VAL A 199 -5.97 6.12 2.77
N ARG A 200 -5.68 6.19 4.08
CA ARG A 200 -5.86 7.41 4.88
C ARG A 200 -4.91 8.54 4.51
N ILE A 201 -3.66 8.22 4.18
CA ILE A 201 -2.64 9.22 3.79
C ILE A 201 -2.96 9.73 2.37
N VAL A 202 -3.29 8.84 1.44
CA VAL A 202 -3.75 9.16 0.08
C VAL A 202 -5.05 9.98 0.12
N ASN A 203 -5.96 9.71 1.06
CA ASN A 203 -7.26 10.41 1.21
C ASN A 203 -7.31 11.54 2.24
N ARG A 204 -6.19 11.92 2.87
CA ARG A 204 -6.18 13.12 3.71
C ARG A 204 -6.26 14.34 2.80
N SER A 205 -7.48 14.75 2.47
CA SER A 205 -7.74 16.03 1.81
C SER A 205 -7.30 17.18 2.72
N PRO A 206 -6.49 18.12 2.22
CA PRO A 206 -6.70 19.51 2.51
C PRO A 206 -7.37 20.17 1.28
N LEU A 207 -8.29 21.09 1.56
CA LEU A 207 -8.99 22.05 0.67
C LEU A 207 -10.29 21.49 0.06
N ARG A 208 -11.47 21.87 0.58
CA ARG A 208 -12.25 23.13 0.35
C ARG A 208 -12.55 23.40 -1.12
#